data_AF-A0A352SFA0-F1
#
_entry.id   AF-A0A352SFA0-F1
#
_cell.length_a   1.000
_cell.length_b   1.000
_cell.length_c   1.000
_cell.angle_alpha   90.00
_cell.angle_beta   90.00
_cell.angle_gamma   90.00
#
_symmetry.space_group_name_H-M   'P 1'
#
loop_
_entity.id
_entity.type
_entity.pdbx_description
1 polymer ?
#
loop_
_entity_poly.entity_id
_entity_poly.type
_entity_poly.pdbx_seq_one_letter_code
_entity_poly.pdbx_strand_id
1 'polypeptide(L)'
;QQKEFDNVPAAFLFTTNCLMPVKPGYADRVFTTEVVSYPNVTHIGEDKDFTPVIEKALALGGYSKDKENTGINGGHYVMTGFGHGTVLGVADQVIDAVKNGDIRHFFLVGGCDGARPGRNYYTEFVKQTPKDTVILTLACGKYRFNDLDLGEIGGLPRIMDMGQCNDAYSAIQVAIALAKAFDCDVNELPLSMVLSWYEQKAVCILLTLLHLGIKNIYLGPTLPAFLSKNVLQYLIDEYHISKVSTPEEDLKQILS
;
A
#
# COMPACT_ATOMS: atom_id res chain seq x y z
N GLN A 1 -1.31 -13.54 7.77
CA GLN A 1 -2.35 -14.58 7.67
C GLN A 1 -2.09 -15.82 8.54
N GLN A 2 -1.15 -16.73 8.22
CA GLN A 2 -1.06 -18.03 8.91
C GLN A 2 -0.95 -17.95 10.44
N LYS A 3 -0.11 -17.03 10.97
CA LYS A 3 0.01 -16.79 12.42
C LYS A 3 -1.21 -16.05 12.99
N GLU A 4 -1.71 -15.08 12.25
CA GLU A 4 -2.83 -14.23 12.64
C GLU A 4 -4.14 -15.00 12.72
N PHE A 5 -4.31 -16.12 12.01
CA PHE A 5 -5.57 -16.86 11.96
C PHE A 5 -5.63 -18.05 12.92
N ASP A 6 -4.48 -18.62 13.31
CA ASP A 6 -4.36 -19.86 14.11
C ASP A 6 -5.20 -19.81 15.40
N ASN A 7 -5.22 -18.69 16.11
CA ASN A 7 -5.86 -18.55 17.44
C ASN A 7 -6.98 -17.50 17.49
N VAL A 8 -7.65 -17.29 16.36
CA VAL A 8 -8.73 -16.32 16.26
C VAL A 8 -10.06 -17.06 16.13
N PRO A 9 -11.00 -16.83 17.07
CA PRO A 9 -12.33 -17.43 17.05
C PRO A 9 -13.25 -16.71 16.05
N ALA A 10 -12.86 -16.68 14.78
CA ALA A 10 -13.62 -16.03 13.71
C ALA A 10 -13.61 -16.85 12.41
N ALA A 11 -14.63 -16.63 11.58
CA ALA A 11 -14.66 -17.11 10.20
C ALA A 11 -13.92 -16.15 9.27
N PHE A 12 -13.20 -16.68 8.28
CA PHE A 12 -12.43 -15.91 7.31
C PHE A 12 -12.94 -16.14 5.89
N LEU A 13 -13.46 -15.11 5.25
CA LEU A 13 -13.91 -15.17 3.86
C LEU A 13 -12.87 -14.54 2.92
N PHE A 14 -12.40 -15.31 1.94
CA PHE A 14 -11.50 -14.83 0.90
C PHE A 14 -12.28 -14.52 -0.38
N THR A 15 -12.33 -13.24 -0.72
CA THR A 15 -12.97 -12.73 -1.95
C THR A 15 -11.98 -12.63 -3.12
N THR A 16 -10.69 -12.41 -2.83
CA THR A 16 -9.61 -12.35 -3.81
C THR A 16 -8.33 -12.99 -3.25
N ASN A 17 -7.25 -12.96 -4.03
CA ASN A 17 -5.91 -13.17 -3.48
C ASN A 17 -5.62 -12.18 -2.33
N CYS A 18 -4.81 -12.52 -1.32
CA CYS A 18 -3.84 -13.62 -1.28
C CYS A 18 -4.17 -14.64 -0.18
N LEU A 19 -4.72 -15.79 -0.57
CA LEU A 19 -4.88 -16.94 0.32
C LEU A 19 -3.57 -17.73 0.38
N MET A 20 -2.91 -17.74 1.54
CA MET A 20 -1.78 -18.64 1.80
C MET A 20 -2.28 -20.09 1.98
N PRO A 21 -1.39 -21.09 1.82
CA PRO A 21 -1.71 -22.47 2.18
C PRO A 21 -2.34 -22.54 3.58
N VAL A 22 -3.57 -23.03 3.61
CA VAL A 22 -4.41 -23.08 4.81
C VAL A 22 -3.87 -24.14 5.76
N LYS A 23 -3.61 -23.76 7.02
CA LYS A 23 -3.15 -24.72 8.03
C LYS A 23 -4.34 -25.53 8.59
N PRO A 24 -4.12 -26.79 8.99
CA PRO A 24 -5.16 -27.61 9.60
C PRO A 24 -5.87 -26.97 10.80
N GLY A 25 -5.17 -26.16 11.61
CA GLY A 25 -5.70 -25.57 12.84
C GLY A 25 -6.79 -24.50 12.67
N TYR A 26 -6.99 -23.98 11.46
CA TYR A 26 -8.08 -23.03 11.15
C TYR A 26 -8.78 -23.34 9.83
N ALA A 27 -8.51 -24.50 9.21
CA ALA A 27 -9.06 -24.82 7.89
C ALA A 27 -10.58 -24.90 7.88
N ASP A 28 -11.17 -25.34 8.98
CA ASP A 28 -12.61 -25.50 9.20
C ASP A 28 -13.39 -24.17 9.27
N ARG A 29 -12.69 -23.04 9.29
CA ARG A 29 -13.25 -21.68 9.38
C ARG A 29 -12.72 -20.72 8.31
N VAL A 30 -12.10 -21.26 7.25
CA VAL A 30 -11.81 -20.50 6.02
C VAL A 30 -12.92 -20.78 5.02
N PHE A 31 -13.32 -19.74 4.31
CA PHE A 31 -14.29 -19.78 3.23
C PHE A 31 -13.71 -19.03 2.03
N THR A 32 -14.10 -19.42 0.83
CA THR A 32 -13.71 -18.75 -0.41
C THR A 32 -14.96 -18.33 -1.17
N THR A 33 -14.85 -17.37 -2.07
CA THR A 33 -15.92 -16.93 -2.97
C THR A 33 -15.29 -16.37 -4.24
N GLU A 34 -16.11 -16.09 -5.26
CA GLU A 34 -15.65 -15.50 -6.52
C GLU A 34 -14.59 -16.39 -7.19
N VAL A 35 -13.44 -15.83 -7.56
CA VAL A 35 -12.36 -16.56 -8.25
C VAL A 35 -11.42 -17.30 -7.28
N VAL A 36 -11.61 -17.19 -5.97
CA VAL A 36 -10.73 -17.83 -4.99
C VAL A 36 -11.19 -19.27 -4.76
N SER A 37 -10.25 -20.20 -4.75
CA SER A 37 -10.50 -21.60 -4.43
C SER A 37 -9.30 -22.22 -3.71
N TYR A 38 -9.57 -23.17 -2.81
CA TYR A 38 -8.56 -23.95 -2.11
C TYR A 38 -9.12 -25.35 -1.78
N PRO A 39 -8.32 -26.43 -1.87
CA PRO A 39 -8.79 -27.78 -1.58
C PRO A 39 -9.41 -27.91 -0.20
N ASN A 40 -10.57 -28.60 -0.13
CA ASN A 40 -11.28 -28.90 1.12
C ASN A 40 -11.71 -27.67 1.93
N VAL A 41 -11.83 -26.51 1.28
CA VAL A 41 -12.36 -25.28 1.86
C VAL A 41 -13.72 -24.99 1.25
N THR A 42 -14.69 -24.62 2.08
CA THR A 42 -16.04 -24.29 1.64
C THR A 42 -16.01 -23.09 0.68
N HIS A 43 -16.62 -23.24 -0.49
CA HIS A 43 -16.77 -22.16 -1.48
C HIS A 43 -18.20 -21.63 -1.46
N ILE A 44 -18.35 -20.33 -1.30
CA ILE A 44 -19.62 -19.60 -1.38
C ILE A 44 -19.87 -19.27 -2.85
N GLY A 45 -21.03 -19.67 -3.35
CA GLY A 45 -21.41 -19.54 -4.75
C GLY A 45 -21.77 -18.11 -5.16
N GLU A 46 -22.16 -17.96 -6.43
CA GLU A 46 -22.52 -16.67 -7.04
C GLU A 46 -23.73 -15.99 -6.38
N ASP A 47 -24.61 -16.77 -5.76
CA ASP A 47 -25.77 -16.30 -4.99
C ASP A 47 -25.37 -15.61 -3.68
N LYS A 48 -24.11 -15.73 -3.27
CA LYS A 48 -23.54 -15.16 -2.04
C LYS A 48 -24.34 -15.53 -0.81
N ASP A 49 -24.81 -16.77 -0.75
CA ASP A 49 -25.39 -17.31 0.48
C ASP A 49 -24.30 -17.46 1.56
N PHE A 50 -24.17 -16.44 2.39
CA PHE A 50 -23.20 -16.40 3.49
C PHE A 50 -23.66 -17.15 4.74
N THR A 51 -24.79 -17.87 4.70
CA THR A 51 -25.28 -18.66 5.85
C THR A 51 -24.18 -19.53 6.47
N PRO A 52 -23.36 -20.30 5.72
CA PRO A 52 -22.29 -21.11 6.31
C PRO A 52 -21.23 -20.30 7.05
N VAL A 53 -20.92 -19.09 6.56
CA VAL A 53 -19.93 -18.19 7.19
C VAL A 53 -20.47 -17.66 8.52
N ILE A 54 -21.75 -17.25 8.52
CA ILE A 54 -22.44 -16.68 9.68
C ILE A 54 -22.60 -17.76 10.77
N GLU A 55 -23.10 -18.94 10.43
CA GLU A 55 -23.26 -20.05 11.37
C GLU A 55 -21.92 -20.44 11.99
N LYS A 56 -20.84 -20.47 11.20
CA LYS A 56 -19.50 -20.75 11.72
C LYS A 56 -19.02 -19.67 12.67
N ALA A 57 -19.22 -18.40 12.35
CA ALA A 57 -18.87 -17.29 13.23
C ALA A 57 -19.62 -17.34 14.56
N LEU A 58 -20.93 -17.63 14.53
CA LEU A 58 -21.76 -17.80 15.73
C LEU A 58 -21.29 -18.97 16.59
N ALA A 59 -20.95 -20.11 15.99
CA ALA A 59 -20.44 -21.28 16.69
C ALA A 59 -19.07 -21.03 17.35
N LEU A 60 -18.24 -20.15 16.79
CA LEU A 60 -16.93 -19.80 17.33
C LEU A 60 -17.01 -18.80 18.51
N GLY A 61 -18.13 -18.09 18.66
CA GLY A 61 -18.43 -17.23 19.82
C GLY A 61 -17.60 -15.94 19.94
N GLY A 62 -16.60 -15.73 19.07
CA GLY A 62 -15.74 -14.54 19.11
C GLY A 62 -14.81 -14.49 20.34
N TYR A 63 -14.25 -13.32 20.61
CA TYR A 63 -13.42 -13.12 21.79
C TYR A 63 -14.27 -12.90 23.04
N SER A 64 -13.87 -13.50 24.17
CA SER A 64 -14.55 -13.30 25.46
C SER A 64 -14.29 -11.95 26.11
N LYS A 65 -13.28 -11.22 25.63
CA LYS A 65 -12.89 -9.86 26.03
C LYS A 65 -12.32 -9.16 24.81
N ASP A 66 -12.32 -7.83 24.84
CA ASP A 66 -11.64 -7.04 23.82
C ASP A 66 -10.18 -7.48 23.69
N LYS A 67 -9.78 -7.77 22.45
CA LYS A 67 -8.43 -8.19 22.11
C LYS A 67 -7.80 -7.13 21.24
N GLU A 68 -6.79 -6.49 21.78
CA GLU A 68 -5.98 -5.53 21.07
C GLU A 68 -4.85 -6.25 20.30
N ASN A 69 -4.65 -5.86 19.05
CA ASN A 69 -3.48 -6.23 18.28
C ASN A 69 -2.84 -4.95 17.77
N THR A 70 -1.51 -4.89 17.80
CA THR A 70 -0.77 -3.77 17.22
C THR A 70 -0.40 -4.07 15.77
N GLY A 71 -0.08 -3.02 15.01
CA GLY A 71 0.68 -3.17 13.78
C GLY A 71 2.10 -3.68 14.03
N ILE A 72 2.86 -3.89 12.96
CA ILE A 72 4.18 -4.52 13.05
C ILE A 72 5.22 -3.64 13.78
N ASN A 73 4.95 -2.34 13.91
CA ASN A 73 5.79 -1.37 14.59
C ASN A 73 5.29 -1.05 16.00
N GLY A 74 4.28 -1.76 16.50
CA GLY A 74 3.69 -1.55 17.82
C GLY A 74 2.64 -0.44 17.86
N GLY A 75 2.20 0.09 16.72
CA GLY A 75 1.13 1.08 16.68
C GLY A 75 -0.24 0.49 16.93
N HIS A 76 -1.08 1.24 17.64
CA HIS A 76 -2.44 0.84 18.03
C HIS A 76 -3.53 1.45 17.14
N TYR A 77 -3.19 2.52 16.43
CA TYR A 77 -4.10 3.28 15.58
C TYR A 77 -3.52 3.41 14.18
N VAL A 78 -4.39 3.37 13.18
CA VAL A 78 -4.05 3.61 11.78
C VAL A 78 -5.06 4.61 11.23
N MET A 79 -4.58 5.71 10.65
CA MET A 79 -5.47 6.66 9.97
C MET A 79 -5.68 6.22 8.52
N THR A 80 -6.94 6.20 8.07
CA THR A 80 -7.32 5.73 6.72
C THR A 80 -8.39 6.63 6.12
N GLY A 81 -8.65 6.48 4.81
CA GLY A 81 -9.76 7.16 4.14
C GLY A 81 -9.36 8.37 3.30
N PHE A 82 -8.08 8.50 2.94
CA PHE A 82 -7.56 9.58 2.09
C PHE A 82 -7.65 9.24 0.60
N GLY A 83 -8.80 8.75 0.16
CA GLY A 83 -9.10 8.65 -1.28
C GLY A 83 -9.11 10.02 -1.95
N HIS A 84 -9.13 10.07 -3.28
CA HIS A 84 -9.03 11.34 -4.01
C HIS A 84 -10.12 12.35 -3.61
N GLY A 85 -11.35 11.93 -3.37
CA GLY A 85 -12.42 12.85 -2.93
C GLY A 85 -12.10 13.54 -1.60
N THR A 86 -11.53 12.81 -0.63
CA THR A 86 -11.12 13.35 0.68
C THR A 86 -9.94 14.30 0.53
N VAL A 87 -8.88 13.88 -0.19
CA VAL A 87 -7.66 14.69 -0.35
C VAL A 87 -7.95 15.95 -1.16
N LEU A 88 -8.72 15.83 -2.25
CA LEU A 88 -9.10 16.97 -3.07
C LEU A 88 -10.08 17.90 -2.35
N GLY A 89 -10.86 17.39 -1.39
CA GLY A 89 -11.70 18.20 -0.51
C GLY A 89 -10.92 19.15 0.41
N VAL A 90 -9.62 18.87 0.63
CA VAL A 90 -8.69 19.73 1.37
C VAL A 90 -7.54 20.23 0.48
N ALA A 91 -7.72 20.24 -0.85
CA ALA A 91 -6.68 20.59 -1.81
C ALA A 91 -6.07 21.98 -1.54
N ASP A 92 -6.90 22.98 -1.22
CA ASP A 92 -6.43 24.34 -0.94
C ASP A 92 -5.45 24.36 0.24
N GLN A 93 -5.75 23.62 1.32
CA GLN A 93 -4.86 23.48 2.47
C GLN A 93 -3.54 22.79 2.11
N VAL A 94 -3.60 21.75 1.27
CA VAL A 94 -2.39 21.05 0.78
C VAL A 94 -1.55 21.98 -0.10
N ILE A 95 -2.18 22.70 -1.02
CA ILE A 95 -1.53 23.64 -1.93
C ILE A 95 -0.87 24.78 -1.15
N ASP A 96 -1.57 25.35 -0.18
CA ASP A 96 -1.05 26.42 0.67
C ASP A 96 0.13 25.93 1.51
N ALA A 97 0.04 24.75 2.11
CA ALA A 97 1.15 24.16 2.87
C ALA A 97 2.40 23.94 2.00
N VAL A 98 2.24 23.56 0.73
CA VAL A 98 3.36 23.44 -0.20
C VAL A 98 3.91 24.82 -0.58
N LYS A 99 3.06 25.79 -0.92
CA LYS A 99 3.46 27.15 -1.30
C LYS A 99 4.18 27.90 -0.17
N ASN A 100 3.76 27.66 1.08
CA ASN A 100 4.38 28.24 2.27
C ASN A 100 5.68 27.52 2.67
N GLY A 101 5.99 26.37 2.06
CA GLY A 101 7.16 25.56 2.39
C GLY A 101 6.99 24.68 3.64
N ASP A 102 5.77 24.55 4.17
CA ASP A 102 5.46 23.66 5.30
C ASP A 102 5.54 22.19 4.89
N ILE A 103 5.14 21.87 3.65
CA ILE A 103 5.34 20.58 3.01
C ILE A 103 6.31 20.77 1.85
N ARG A 104 7.53 20.26 2.01
CA ARG A 104 8.54 20.35 0.95
C ARG A 104 8.49 19.21 -0.07
N HIS A 105 7.98 18.04 0.32
CA HIS A 105 8.01 16.85 -0.53
C HIS A 105 6.93 15.83 -0.15
N PHE A 106 6.40 15.14 -1.15
CA PHE A 106 5.53 13.99 -1.00
C PHE A 106 6.27 12.72 -1.41
N PHE A 107 6.06 11.65 -0.66
CA PHE A 107 6.50 10.31 -1.04
C PHE A 107 5.29 9.42 -1.23
N LEU A 108 5.09 8.88 -2.43
CA LEU A 108 4.21 7.76 -2.63
C LEU A 108 4.97 6.48 -2.27
N VAL A 109 4.80 6.01 -1.03
CA VAL A 109 5.39 4.76 -0.54
C VAL A 109 4.29 3.73 -0.41
N GLY A 110 4.38 2.60 -1.12
CA GLY A 110 3.30 1.62 -1.06
C GLY A 110 3.39 0.54 -2.12
N GLY A 111 2.26 -0.07 -2.46
CA GLY A 111 2.19 -1.20 -3.38
C GLY A 111 1.98 -2.53 -2.64
N CYS A 112 2.56 -3.63 -3.11
CA CYS A 112 2.25 -4.95 -2.54
C CYS A 112 3.34 -5.47 -1.59
N ASP A 113 2.94 -5.87 -0.38
CA ASP A 113 3.80 -6.53 0.61
C ASP A 113 3.97 -8.04 0.34
N GLY A 114 4.96 -8.66 0.99
CA GLY A 114 5.20 -10.09 0.93
C GLY A 114 6.20 -10.58 1.99
N ALA A 115 6.49 -11.88 1.99
CA ALA A 115 7.33 -12.51 3.02
C ALA A 115 8.85 -12.44 2.74
N ARG A 116 9.26 -12.03 1.54
CA ARG A 116 10.70 -11.98 1.18
C ARG A 116 11.44 -10.95 2.05
N PRO A 117 12.65 -11.29 2.56
CA PRO A 117 13.50 -10.33 3.28
C PRO A 117 13.82 -9.09 2.45
N GLY A 118 14.16 -8.00 3.13
CA GLY A 118 14.51 -6.70 2.51
C GLY A 118 13.37 -5.69 2.49
N ARG A 119 12.14 -6.07 2.86
CA ARG A 119 10.98 -5.16 2.90
C ARG A 119 10.93 -4.25 4.13
N ASN A 120 11.75 -4.54 5.13
CA ASN A 120 12.08 -3.64 6.22
C ASN A 120 12.70 -2.32 5.72
N TYR A 121 13.25 -2.30 4.49
CA TYR A 121 13.59 -1.06 3.78
C TYR A 121 12.45 -0.02 3.84
N TYR A 122 11.20 -0.40 3.56
CA TYR A 122 10.09 0.56 3.49
C TYR A 122 9.72 1.15 4.86
N THR A 123 9.82 0.34 5.92
CA THR A 123 9.64 0.81 7.29
C THR A 123 10.70 1.85 7.65
N GLU A 124 11.98 1.54 7.38
CA GLU A 124 13.10 2.41 7.72
C GLU A 124 13.14 3.66 6.84
N PHE A 125 12.83 3.55 5.55
CA PHE A 125 12.65 4.69 4.65
C PHE A 125 11.61 5.67 5.19
N VAL A 126 10.42 5.18 5.56
CA VAL A 126 9.36 6.05 6.08
C VAL A 126 9.75 6.71 7.41
N LYS A 127 10.37 5.98 8.34
CA LYS A 127 10.86 6.56 9.61
C LYS A 127 11.89 7.67 9.41
N GLN A 128 12.72 7.57 8.38
CA GLN A 128 13.79 8.52 8.10
C GLN A 128 13.34 9.73 7.29
N THR A 129 12.09 9.73 6.78
CA THR A 129 11.56 10.89 6.03
C THR A 129 11.50 12.14 6.92
N PRO A 130 11.99 13.29 6.43
CA PRO A 130 12.00 14.52 7.24
C PRO A 130 10.60 15.03 7.60
N LYS A 131 10.50 15.75 8.72
CA LYS A 131 9.21 16.12 9.35
C LYS A 131 8.31 17.02 8.50
N ASP A 132 8.87 17.68 7.50
CA ASP A 132 8.22 18.55 6.51
C ASP A 132 7.82 17.79 5.23
N THR A 133 7.65 16.48 5.31
CA THR A 133 7.26 15.62 4.17
C THR A 133 6.03 14.79 4.48
N VAL A 134 5.25 14.46 3.45
CA VAL A 134 4.02 13.65 3.58
C VAL A 134 4.18 12.32 2.84
N ILE A 135 3.71 11.25 3.45
CA ILE A 135 3.64 9.91 2.89
C ILE A 135 2.23 9.65 2.37
N LEU A 136 2.10 9.52 1.06
CA LEU A 136 0.93 8.92 0.42
C LEU A 136 1.15 7.42 0.36
N THR A 137 0.18 6.63 0.81
CA THR A 137 0.30 5.17 0.76
C THR A 137 -0.97 4.50 0.25
N LEU A 138 -0.81 3.28 -0.24
CA LEU A 138 -1.89 2.44 -0.74
C LEU A 138 -1.45 0.98 -0.78
N ALA A 139 -2.43 0.08 -0.89
CA ALA A 139 -2.26 -1.37 -0.93
C ALA A 139 -1.53 -1.95 0.30
N CYS A 140 -1.34 -3.27 0.32
CA CYS A 140 -0.85 -3.96 1.52
C CYS A 140 0.61 -3.61 1.91
N GLY A 141 1.39 -2.99 1.02
CA GLY A 141 2.71 -2.43 1.32
C GLY A 141 2.67 -1.44 2.49
N LYS A 142 1.54 -0.75 2.68
CA LYS A 142 1.31 0.17 3.80
C LYS A 142 1.50 -0.47 5.16
N TYR A 143 1.22 -1.78 5.32
CA TYR A 143 1.34 -2.48 6.61
C TYR A 143 2.77 -2.54 7.15
N ARG A 144 3.75 -2.09 6.35
CA ARG A 144 5.12 -1.90 6.80
C ARG A 144 5.31 -0.70 7.72
N PHE A 145 4.43 0.29 7.67
CA PHE A 145 4.64 1.58 8.34
C PHE A 145 3.35 2.36 8.67
N ASN A 146 2.17 1.90 8.29
CA ASN A 146 0.91 2.64 8.50
C ASN A 146 0.49 2.78 9.96
N ASP A 147 1.13 2.02 10.86
CA ASP A 147 0.96 2.08 12.30
C ASP A 147 2.03 2.96 12.99
N LEU A 148 2.89 3.64 12.21
CA LEU A 148 3.81 4.63 12.75
C LEU A 148 3.06 5.95 13.01
N ASP A 149 3.35 6.57 14.16
CA ASP A 149 2.96 7.96 14.40
C ASP A 149 4.06 8.90 13.89
N LEU A 150 3.80 9.50 12.73
CA LEU A 150 4.70 10.50 12.14
C LEU A 150 4.28 11.94 12.47
N GLY A 151 3.17 12.14 13.17
CA GLY A 151 2.54 13.43 13.42
C GLY A 151 1.79 14.02 12.21
N GLU A 152 1.60 15.34 12.25
CA GLU A 152 0.86 16.12 11.27
C GLU A 152 1.62 17.39 10.86
N ILE A 153 1.25 17.97 9.72
CA ILE A 153 1.75 19.26 9.22
C ILE A 153 0.52 20.14 8.98
N GLY A 154 0.36 21.22 9.76
CA GLY A 154 -0.77 22.12 9.62
C GLY A 154 -2.14 21.43 9.77
N GLY A 155 -2.24 20.40 10.63
CA GLY A 155 -3.45 19.57 10.81
C GLY A 155 -3.65 18.46 9.76
N LEU A 156 -2.74 18.32 8.79
CA LEU A 156 -2.74 17.23 7.82
C LEU A 156 -1.87 16.06 8.31
N PRO A 157 -2.41 14.84 8.44
CA PRO A 157 -1.61 13.69 8.84
C PRO A 157 -0.45 13.42 7.87
N ARG A 158 0.74 13.13 8.40
CA ARG A 158 1.92 12.82 7.57
C ARG A 158 1.84 11.46 6.89
N ILE A 159 0.94 10.57 7.31
CA ILE A 159 0.60 9.34 6.57
C ILE A 159 -0.84 9.45 6.09
N MET A 160 -1.02 9.46 4.77
CA MET A 160 -2.32 9.49 4.12
C MET A 160 -2.54 8.19 3.35
N ASP A 161 -3.34 7.30 3.94
CA ASP A 161 -3.71 6.04 3.30
C ASP A 161 -4.88 6.23 2.32
N MET A 162 -4.54 6.07 1.04
CA MET A 162 -5.44 6.23 -0.10
C MET A 162 -6.29 5.01 -0.41
N GLY A 163 -6.03 3.85 0.22
CA GLY A 163 -6.86 2.66 0.10
C GLY A 163 -6.15 1.42 -0.47
N GLN A 164 -6.85 0.66 -1.29
CA GLN A 164 -6.39 -0.59 -1.89
C GLN A 164 -5.41 -0.32 -3.06
N CYS A 165 -4.93 -1.38 -3.71
CA CYS A 165 -4.04 -1.26 -4.87
C CYS A 165 -4.68 -0.52 -6.05
N ASN A 166 -5.97 -0.73 -6.29
CA ASN A 166 -6.74 0.00 -7.30
C ASN A 166 -6.88 1.51 -6.99
N ASP A 167 -6.71 1.93 -5.72
CA ASP A 167 -6.67 3.35 -5.36
C ASP A 167 -5.36 4.03 -5.79
N ALA A 168 -4.47 3.33 -6.51
CA ALA A 168 -3.47 3.97 -7.35
C ALA A 168 -4.10 5.00 -8.31
N TYR A 169 -5.35 4.76 -8.75
CA TYR A 169 -6.12 5.77 -9.47
C TYR A 169 -6.31 7.05 -8.65
N SER A 170 -6.66 6.93 -7.37
CA SER A 170 -6.79 8.09 -6.47
C SER A 170 -5.47 8.85 -6.34
N ALA A 171 -4.34 8.14 -6.20
CA ALA A 171 -3.01 8.76 -6.16
C ALA A 171 -2.71 9.55 -7.45
N ILE A 172 -3.03 8.98 -8.62
CA ILE A 172 -2.87 9.64 -9.91
C ILE A 172 -3.77 10.89 -10.01
N GLN A 173 -5.03 10.82 -9.57
CA GLN A 173 -5.93 11.99 -9.58
C GLN A 173 -5.40 13.12 -8.71
N VAL A 174 -4.89 12.81 -7.52
CA VAL A 174 -4.27 13.80 -6.62
C VAL A 174 -3.04 14.42 -7.27
N ALA A 175 -2.14 13.62 -7.86
CA ALA A 175 -0.97 14.14 -8.55
C ALA A 175 -1.34 15.06 -9.73
N ILE A 176 -2.31 14.68 -10.57
CA ILE A 176 -2.78 15.52 -11.68
C ILE A 176 -3.37 16.85 -11.17
N ALA A 177 -4.15 16.80 -10.08
CA ALA A 177 -4.75 18.00 -9.51
C ALA A 177 -3.69 18.96 -8.94
N LEU A 178 -2.68 18.43 -8.24
CA LEU A 178 -1.55 19.22 -7.75
C LEU A 178 -0.75 19.81 -8.91
N ALA A 179 -0.41 19.01 -9.93
CA ALA A 179 0.32 19.48 -11.12
C ALA A 179 -0.41 20.66 -11.78
N LYS A 180 -1.74 20.55 -11.93
CA LYS A 180 -2.59 21.64 -12.43
C LYS A 180 -2.58 22.88 -11.52
N ALA A 181 -2.58 22.69 -10.20
CA ALA A 181 -2.56 23.81 -9.25
C ALA A 181 -1.21 24.56 -9.22
N PHE A 182 -0.12 23.87 -9.56
CA PHE A 182 1.23 24.44 -9.67
C PHE A 182 1.63 24.83 -11.09
N ASP A 183 0.76 24.60 -12.09
CA ASP A 183 1.02 24.84 -13.51
C ASP A 183 2.31 24.16 -14.00
N CYS A 184 2.48 22.87 -13.65
CA CYS A 184 3.64 22.06 -13.98
C CYS A 184 3.26 20.64 -14.48
N ASP A 185 4.24 19.89 -14.99
CA ASP A 185 4.07 18.46 -15.28
C ASP A 185 4.06 17.63 -13.99
N VAL A 186 3.41 16.46 -14.03
CA VAL A 186 3.37 15.54 -12.87
C VAL A 186 4.77 15.11 -12.43
N ASN A 187 5.73 14.98 -13.36
CA ASN A 187 7.11 14.63 -13.05
C ASN A 187 7.91 15.81 -12.43
N GLU A 188 7.39 17.03 -12.48
CA GLU A 188 8.00 18.23 -11.89
C GLU A 188 7.46 18.52 -10.48
N LEU A 189 6.42 17.79 -10.05
CA LEU A 189 5.94 17.88 -8.68
C LEU A 189 7.02 17.46 -7.69
N PRO A 190 7.01 18.01 -6.46
CA PRO A 190 7.83 17.51 -5.35
C PRO A 190 7.24 16.19 -4.83
N LEU A 191 7.19 15.17 -5.70
CA LEU A 191 6.61 13.85 -5.47
C LEU A 191 7.60 12.77 -5.95
N SER A 192 7.90 11.81 -5.09
CA SER A 192 8.71 10.64 -5.46
C SER A 192 7.97 9.34 -5.17
N MET A 193 8.11 8.38 -6.09
CA MET A 193 7.41 7.09 -5.99
C MET A 193 8.38 5.99 -5.57
N VAL A 194 8.14 5.41 -4.40
CA VAL A 194 8.93 4.33 -3.80
C VAL A 194 8.04 3.11 -3.65
N LEU A 195 8.00 2.29 -4.69
CA LEU A 195 7.02 1.24 -4.88
C LEU A 195 7.56 -0.14 -4.51
N SER A 196 6.73 -0.86 -3.75
CA SER A 196 6.86 -2.28 -3.47
C SER A 196 5.95 -3.07 -4.39
N TRP A 197 6.40 -4.25 -4.83
CA TRP A 197 5.56 -5.13 -5.64
C TRP A 197 5.66 -6.58 -5.16
N TYR A 198 4.68 -7.40 -5.54
CA TYR A 198 4.64 -8.82 -5.20
C TYR A 198 3.95 -9.64 -6.28
N GLU A 199 2.76 -9.22 -6.71
CA GLU A 199 1.90 -9.94 -7.65
C GLU A 199 1.48 -9.05 -8.84
N GLN A 200 0.56 -9.54 -9.66
CA GLN A 200 0.31 -9.01 -11.00
C GLN A 200 -0.48 -7.69 -11.00
N LYS A 201 -1.31 -7.40 -10.00
CA LYS A 201 -1.99 -6.09 -9.92
C LYS A 201 -0.97 -4.96 -9.77
N ALA A 202 0.10 -5.16 -8.99
CA ALA A 202 1.20 -4.20 -8.91
C ALA A 202 1.90 -3.97 -10.27
N VAL A 203 2.00 -5.00 -11.11
CA VAL A 203 2.57 -4.87 -12.47
C VAL A 203 1.64 -4.05 -13.36
N CYS A 204 0.32 -4.27 -13.31
CA CYS A 204 -0.65 -3.46 -14.06
C CYS A 204 -0.59 -1.97 -13.65
N ILE A 205 -0.44 -1.69 -12.35
CA ILE A 205 -0.27 -0.32 -11.86
C ILE A 205 1.03 0.29 -12.39
N LEU A 206 2.15 -0.43 -12.34
CA LEU A 206 3.42 0.04 -12.90
C LEU A 206 3.27 0.37 -14.40
N LEU A 207 2.68 -0.53 -15.19
CA LEU A 207 2.43 -0.28 -16.62
C LEU A 207 1.52 0.93 -16.86
N THR A 208 0.54 1.18 -15.98
CA THR A 208 -0.31 2.37 -16.05
C THR A 208 0.49 3.64 -15.81
N LEU A 209 1.37 3.65 -14.79
CA LEU A 209 2.25 4.79 -14.52
C LEU A 209 3.21 5.05 -15.70
N LEU A 210 3.80 4.01 -16.27
CA LEU A 210 4.65 4.11 -17.46
C LEU A 210 3.86 4.66 -18.66
N HIS A 211 2.63 4.18 -18.89
CA HIS A 211 1.76 4.69 -19.95
C HIS A 211 1.44 6.19 -19.79
N LEU A 212 1.26 6.65 -18.55
CA LEU A 212 1.05 8.05 -18.21
C LEU A 212 2.34 8.90 -18.28
N GLY A 213 3.48 8.30 -18.64
CA GLY A 213 4.75 9.01 -18.76
C GLY A 213 5.41 9.32 -17.41
N ILE A 214 5.02 8.64 -16.34
CA ILE A 214 5.64 8.81 -15.02
C ILE A 214 7.04 8.21 -15.02
N LYS A 215 8.01 8.98 -14.54
CA LYS A 215 9.43 8.63 -14.48
C LYS A 215 9.95 8.58 -13.05
N ASN A 216 11.21 8.18 -12.90
CA ASN A 216 11.97 8.23 -11.64
C ASN A 216 11.36 7.38 -10.52
N ILE A 217 10.75 6.23 -10.86
CA ILE A 217 10.15 5.32 -9.90
C ILE A 217 11.23 4.41 -9.29
N TYR A 218 11.27 4.37 -7.96
CA TYR A 218 12.06 3.40 -7.19
C TYR A 218 11.24 2.12 -6.99
N LEU A 219 11.75 0.98 -7.45
CA LEU A 219 11.04 -0.30 -7.45
C LEU A 219 11.79 -1.36 -6.63
N GLY A 220 11.08 -2.05 -5.74
CA GLY A 220 11.70 -3.01 -4.83
C GLY A 220 10.78 -4.06 -4.20
N PRO A 221 11.33 -4.93 -3.33
CA PRO A 221 12.74 -4.95 -2.88
C PRO A 221 13.70 -5.60 -3.91
N THR A 222 13.16 -6.30 -4.90
CA THR A 222 13.91 -6.87 -6.02
C THR A 222 13.22 -6.49 -7.32
N LEU A 223 13.95 -6.36 -8.42
CA LEU A 223 13.33 -6.17 -9.72
C LEU A 223 12.61 -7.45 -10.19
N PRO A 224 11.54 -7.34 -11.00
CA PRO A 224 10.85 -8.51 -11.52
C PRO A 224 11.74 -9.41 -12.38
N ALA A 225 11.75 -10.70 -12.05
CA ALA A 225 12.58 -11.69 -12.74
C ALA A 225 12.18 -11.94 -14.20
N PHE A 226 10.97 -11.51 -14.60
CA PHE A 226 10.48 -11.61 -15.98
C PHE A 226 11.00 -10.47 -16.89
N LEU A 227 11.72 -9.49 -16.36
CA LEU A 227 12.36 -8.45 -17.17
C LEU A 227 13.66 -8.99 -17.76
N SER A 228 13.71 -9.09 -19.09
CA SER A 228 14.97 -9.36 -19.79
C SER A 228 15.91 -8.17 -19.62
N LYS A 229 17.22 -8.38 -19.82
CA LYS A 229 18.23 -7.30 -19.72
C LYS A 229 17.90 -6.12 -20.63
N ASN A 230 17.48 -6.38 -21.86
CA ASN A 230 17.15 -5.32 -22.83
C ASN A 230 15.89 -4.55 -22.43
N VAL A 231 14.86 -5.24 -21.91
CA VAL A 231 13.65 -4.58 -21.42
C VAL A 231 13.95 -3.75 -20.18
N LEU A 232 14.73 -4.28 -19.24
CA LEU A 232 15.15 -3.52 -18.05
C LEU A 232 15.95 -2.28 -18.46
N GLN A 233 16.90 -2.41 -19.39
CA GLN A 233 17.68 -1.27 -19.87
C GLN A 233 16.79 -0.19 -20.49
N TYR A 234 15.81 -0.57 -21.32
CA TYR A 234 14.84 0.38 -21.87
C TYR A 234 14.04 1.11 -20.77
N LEU A 235 13.61 0.40 -19.72
CA LEU A 235 12.91 1.01 -18.58
C LEU A 235 13.81 1.97 -17.77
N ILE A 236 15.10 1.68 -17.68
CA ILE A 236 16.08 2.57 -17.06
C ILE A 236 16.29 3.81 -17.94
N ASP A 237 16.52 3.64 -19.23
CA ASP A 237 16.90 4.73 -20.12
C ASP A 237 15.73 5.70 -20.39
N GLU A 238 14.51 5.17 -20.58
CA GLU A 238 13.36 6.01 -20.97
C GLU A 238 12.55 6.53 -19.78
N TYR A 239 12.43 5.71 -18.72
CA TYR A 239 11.58 5.99 -17.56
C TYR A 239 12.36 6.19 -16.26
N HIS A 240 13.68 6.00 -16.28
CA HIS A 240 14.55 6.16 -15.11
C HIS A 240 14.10 5.27 -13.94
N ILE A 241 13.65 4.05 -14.24
CA ILE A 241 13.33 3.05 -13.22
C ILE A 241 14.59 2.73 -12.42
N SER A 242 14.52 2.91 -11.10
CA SER A 242 15.62 2.64 -10.18
C SER A 242 15.27 1.47 -9.27
N LYS A 243 16.22 0.58 -9.00
CA LYS A 243 16.05 -0.40 -7.92
C LYS A 243 16.32 0.31 -6.58
N VAL A 244 15.50 0.05 -5.57
CA VAL A 244 15.78 0.52 -4.20
C VAL A 244 17.16 0.06 -3.70
N SER A 245 17.86 0.96 -2.99
CA SER A 245 19.18 0.72 -2.38
C SER A 245 19.04 0.61 -0.86
N THR A 246 19.69 1.50 -0.10
CA THR A 246 19.43 1.71 1.33
C THR A 246 18.49 2.91 1.52
N PRO A 247 17.71 2.95 2.61
CA PRO A 247 16.86 4.10 2.92
C PRO A 247 17.61 5.44 2.90
N GLU A 248 18.81 5.47 3.46
CA GLU A 248 19.64 6.66 3.60
C GLU A 248 20.12 7.18 2.23
N GLU A 249 20.59 6.26 1.37
CA GLU A 249 21.09 6.58 0.02
C GLU A 249 19.95 7.08 -0.87
N ASP A 250 18.81 6.38 -0.87
CA ASP A 250 17.66 6.74 -1.69
C ASP A 250 17.06 8.08 -1.23
N LEU A 251 16.91 8.31 0.08
CA LEU A 251 16.44 9.62 0.58
C LEU A 251 17.38 10.75 0.20
N LYS A 252 18.70 10.54 0.28
CA LYS A 252 19.69 11.52 -0.12
C LYS A 252 19.57 11.85 -1.61
N GLN A 253 19.40 10.83 -2.47
CA GLN A 253 19.26 11.03 -3.90
C GLN A 253 17.93 11.71 -4.28
N ILE A 254 16.84 11.38 -3.59
CA ILE A 254 15.52 11.94 -3.86
C ILE A 254 15.44 13.42 -3.44
N LEU A 255 16.07 13.78 -2.32
CA LEU A 255 15.95 15.11 -1.71
C LEU A 255 17.11 16.06 -2.03
N SER A 256 18.08 15.63 -2.85
CA SER A 256 19.18 16.46 -3.34
C SER A 256 18.78 17.26 -4.56
#